data_AF-A0AAD6WY81-F1
#
_entry.id   AF-A0AAD6WY81-F1
#
_cell.length_a   1.000
_cell.length_b   1.000
_cell.length_c   1.000
_cell.angle_alpha   90.00
_cell.angle_beta   90.00
_cell.angle_gamma   90.00
#
_symmetry.space_group_name_H-M   'P 1'
#
loop_
_entity.id
_entity.type
_entity.pdbx_description
1 polymer ?
#
loop_
_entity_poly.entity_id
_entity_poly.type
_entity_poly.pdbx_seq_one_letter_code
_entity_poly.pdbx_strand_id
1 'polypeptide(L)'
;MANHDPSRDIFKRQMISTAVDHLPFGTGKHACPGRFFAATELKAMLAHLVLNYDVKAEVEGVRPPDAVFGVSITPNPAGKVSFRKRT
;
A
#
# COMPACT_ATOMS: atom_id res chain seq x y z
N MET A 1 -13.53 11.92 -28.63
CA MET A 1 -12.19 12.11 -28.04
C MET A 1 -12.38 12.80 -26.71
N ALA A 2 -12.34 12.08 -25.59
CA ALA A 2 -12.55 12.68 -24.28
C ALA A 2 -11.29 13.44 -23.87
N ASN A 3 -11.43 14.74 -23.58
CA ASN A 3 -10.35 15.62 -23.16
C ASN A 3 -9.65 15.06 -21.90
N HIS A 4 -8.35 14.80 -22.00
CA HIS A 4 -7.52 14.38 -20.88
C HIS A 4 -7.27 15.58 -19.96
N ASP A 5 -7.92 15.61 -18.81
CA ASP A 5 -7.68 16.58 -17.74
C ASP A 5 -6.68 15.98 -16.72
N PRO A 6 -5.43 16.48 -16.65
CA PRO A 6 -4.40 15.96 -15.76
C PRO A 6 -4.73 16.12 -14.27
N SER A 7 -5.63 17.03 -13.91
CA SER A 7 -6.08 17.25 -12.54
C SER A 7 -6.78 16.02 -11.95
N ARG A 8 -7.45 15.23 -12.81
CA ARG A 8 -8.14 13.99 -12.40
C ARG A 8 -7.18 12.89 -11.98
N ASP A 9 -5.94 12.90 -12.47
CA ASP A 9 -4.99 11.83 -12.16
C ASP A 9 -4.40 11.94 -10.74
N ILE A 10 -4.42 13.14 -10.14
CA ILE A 10 -4.00 13.35 -8.75
C ILE A 10 -4.97 12.64 -7.79
N PHE A 11 -6.27 12.71 -8.06
CA PHE A 11 -7.29 12.07 -7.22
C PHE A 11 -7.42 10.56 -7.49
N LYS A 12 -7.13 10.08 -8.70
CA LYS A 12 -7.13 8.65 -9.03
C LYS A 12 -6.11 7.84 -8.21
N ARG A 13 -4.98 8.45 -7.85
CA ARG A 13 -3.88 7.79 -7.12
C ARG A 13 -4.01 7.87 -5.60
N GLN A 14 -5.15 8.34 -5.08
CA GLN A 14 -5.40 8.29 -3.65
C GLN A 14 -5.59 6.85 -3.19
N MET A 15 -5.06 6.52 -2.02
CA MET A 15 -5.14 5.16 -1.44
C MET A 15 -6.59 4.66 -1.27
N ILE A 16 -7.56 5.56 -1.09
CA ILE A 16 -8.99 5.22 -0.95
C ILE A 16 -9.75 5.14 -2.28
N SER A 17 -9.08 5.44 -3.40
CA SER A 17 -9.68 5.46 -4.72
C SER A 17 -10.11 4.06 -5.12
N THR A 18 -11.24 3.97 -5.84
CA THR A 18 -11.74 2.72 -6.41
C THR A 18 -12.00 2.98 -7.88
N ALA A 19 -11.32 2.24 -8.76
CA ALA A 19 -11.47 2.37 -10.19
C ALA A 19 -11.28 1.01 -10.87
N VAL A 20 -11.72 0.86 -12.12
CA VAL A 20 -11.59 -0.40 -12.85
C VAL A 20 -10.14 -0.80 -13.09
N ASP A 21 -9.23 0.17 -13.09
CA ASP A 21 -7.77 0.03 -13.17
C ASP A 21 -7.08 0.10 -11.79
N HIS A 22 -7.85 0.20 -10.69
CA HIS A 22 -7.33 0.24 -9.33
C HIS A 22 -8.28 -0.49 -8.35
N LEU A 23 -8.00 -1.78 -8.14
CA LEU A 23 -8.90 -2.71 -7.44
C LEU A 23 -8.46 -3.19 -6.03
N PRO A 24 -7.52 -2.57 -5.28
CA PRO A 24 -7.13 -3.10 -3.97
C PRO A 24 -8.29 -3.11 -2.96
N PHE A 25 -9.30 -2.26 -3.16
CA PHE A 25 -10.54 -2.22 -2.38
C PHE A 25 -11.77 -2.63 -3.19
N GLY A 26 -11.61 -3.25 -4.36
CA GLY A 26 -12.72 -3.53 -5.28
C GLY A 26 -13.33 -2.26 -5.91
N THR A 27 -14.51 -2.39 -6.51
CA THR A 27 -15.19 -1.29 -7.23
C THR A 27 -16.72 -1.40 -7.14
N GLY A 28 -17.41 -0.30 -7.42
CA GLY A 28 -18.87 -0.23 -7.45
C GLY A 28 -19.54 -0.54 -6.11
N LYS A 29 -20.68 -1.24 -6.16
CA LYS A 29 -21.49 -1.59 -4.97
C LYS A 29 -20.79 -2.54 -3.99
N HIS A 30 -19.75 -3.23 -4.45
CA HIS A 30 -18.97 -4.19 -3.67
C HIS A 30 -17.60 -3.66 -3.28
N ALA A 31 -17.35 -2.36 -3.47
CA ALA A 31 -16.15 -1.73 -2.94
C ALA A 31 -16.08 -1.90 -1.41
N CYS A 32 -14.89 -2.15 -0.89
CA CYS A 32 -14.65 -2.36 0.53
C CYS A 32 -15.14 -1.12 1.32
N PRO A 33 -16.12 -1.28 2.24
CA PRO A 33 -16.60 -0.17 3.05
C PRO A 33 -15.53 0.33 4.03
N GLY A 34 -14.59 -0.54 4.42
CA GLY A 34 -13.50 -0.23 5.34
C GLY A 34 -12.31 0.55 4.75
N ARG A 35 -12.31 0.88 3.45
CA ARG A 35 -11.13 1.48 2.77
C ARG A 35 -10.63 2.79 3.39
N PHE A 36 -11.53 3.61 3.96
CA PHE A 36 -11.15 4.86 4.63
C PHE A 36 -10.44 4.60 5.96
N PHE A 37 -10.97 3.64 6.72
CA PHE A 37 -10.37 3.22 7.98
C PHE A 37 -9.00 2.58 7.72
N ALA A 38 -8.93 1.61 6.82
CA ALA A 38 -7.68 0.93 6.44
C ALA A 38 -6.62 1.93 5.94
N ALA A 39 -6.99 2.88 5.09
CA ALA A 39 -6.06 3.90 4.61
C ALA A 39 -5.55 4.82 5.74
N THR A 40 -6.39 5.12 6.73
CA THR A 40 -6.00 5.95 7.89
C THR A 40 -5.06 5.17 8.81
N GLU A 41 -5.40 3.92 9.11
CA GLU A 41 -4.61 3.03 9.95
C GLU A 41 -3.22 2.76 9.32
N LEU A 42 -3.17 2.42 8.03
CA LEU A 42 -1.90 2.21 7.31
C LEU A 42 -0.99 3.44 7.33
N LYS A 43 -1.56 4.64 7.12
CA LYS A 43 -0.80 5.89 7.21
C LYS A 43 -0.30 6.15 8.63
N ALA A 44 -1.13 5.93 9.64
CA ALA A 44 -0.75 6.11 11.04
C ALA A 44 0.39 5.14 11.45
N MET A 45 0.28 3.86 11.09
CA MET A 45 1.33 2.86 11.31
C MET A 45 2.63 3.26 10.61
N LEU A 46 2.57 3.64 9.33
CA LEU A 46 3.77 4.03 8.58
C LEU A 46 4.40 5.30 9.17
N ALA A 47 3.61 6.30 9.54
CA ALA A 47 4.10 7.49 10.21
C ALA A 47 4.80 7.15 11.54
N HIS A 48 4.21 6.25 12.33
CA HIS A 48 4.83 5.78 13.58
C HIS A 48 6.17 5.09 13.32
N LEU A 49 6.24 4.21 12.30
CA LEU A 49 7.49 3.53 11.93
C LEU A 49 8.58 4.53 11.48
N VAL A 50 8.25 5.45 10.56
CA VAL A 50 9.21 6.42 10.01
C VAL A 50 9.74 7.39 11.08
N LEU A 51 8.90 7.78 12.03
CA LEU A 51 9.28 8.72 13.09
C LEU A 51 10.12 8.05 14.19
N ASN A 52 9.83 6.79 14.54
CA ASN A 52 10.37 6.17 15.75
C ASN A 52 11.41 5.09 15.49
N TYR A 53 11.57 4.60 14.25
CA TYR A 53 12.45 3.47 13.95
C TYR A 53 13.39 3.75 12.77
N ASP A 54 14.59 3.22 12.87
CA ASP A 54 15.43 2.89 11.72
C ASP A 54 15.02 1.50 11.22
N VAL A 55 14.65 1.42 9.94
CA VAL A 55 14.20 0.18 9.29
C VAL A 55 15.24 -0.22 8.25
N LYS A 56 15.67 -1.48 8.29
CA LYS A 56 16.66 -2.01 7.36
C LYS A 56 16.20 -3.34 6.78
N ALA A 57 16.25 -3.48 5.46
CA ALA A 57 16.01 -4.76 4.79
C ALA A 57 17.22 -5.70 4.94
N GLU A 58 17.01 -7.00 4.74
CA GLU A 58 18.11 -7.98 4.74
C GLU A 58 19.22 -7.63 3.73
N VAL A 59 18.82 -7.14 2.55
CA VAL A 59 19.71 -6.62 1.51
C VAL A 59 19.23 -5.22 1.12
N GLU A 60 20.12 -4.23 1.24
CA GLU A 60 19.81 -2.83 0.92
C GLU A 60 19.29 -2.66 -0.50
N GLY A 61 18.20 -1.92 -0.66
CA GLY A 61 17.58 -1.65 -1.96
C GLY A 61 16.87 -2.85 -2.60
N VAL A 62 16.87 -4.04 -1.99
CA VAL A 62 16.25 -5.24 -2.54
C VAL A 62 14.98 -5.58 -1.77
N ARG A 63 13.83 -5.54 -2.47
CA ARG A 63 12.56 -6.07 -1.96
C ARG A 63 12.52 -7.59 -2.20
N PRO A 64 12.19 -8.41 -1.18
CA PRO A 64 11.95 -9.84 -1.38
C PRO A 64 10.87 -10.10 -2.45
N PRO A 65 11.01 -11.17 -3.25
CA PRO A 65 10.02 -11.52 -4.28
C PRO A 65 8.70 -11.92 -3.62
N ASP A 66 7.58 -11.53 -4.21
CA ASP A 66 6.26 -11.82 -3.66
C ASP A 66 6.01 -13.33 -3.52
N ALA A 67 5.25 -13.71 -2.49
CA ALA A 67 4.71 -15.05 -2.37
C ALA A 67 3.34 -15.10 -3.07
N VAL A 68 3.20 -16.01 -4.03
CA VAL A 68 1.96 -16.19 -4.80
C VAL A 68 1.24 -17.43 -4.29
N PHE A 69 0.01 -17.25 -3.80
CA PHE A 69 -0.87 -18.33 -3.36
C PHE A 69 -2.21 -18.23 -4.08
N GLY A 70 -2.38 -19.03 -5.13
CA GLY A 70 -3.53 -18.93 -6.02
C GLY A 70 -3.61 -17.55 -6.66
N VAL A 71 -4.68 -16.81 -6.38
CA VAL A 71 -4.90 -15.43 -6.86
C VAL A 71 -4.35 -14.36 -5.90
N SER A 72 -3.87 -14.76 -4.73
CA SER A 72 -3.35 -13.84 -3.71
C SER A 72 -1.86 -13.62 -3.91
N ILE A 73 -1.46 -12.34 -3.98
CA ILE A 73 -0.06 -11.91 -3.98
C ILE A 73 0.23 -11.30 -2.61
N THR A 74 1.09 -11.94 -1.83
CA THR A 74 1.40 -11.52 -0.46
C THR A 74 2.90 -11.23 -0.31
N PRO A 75 3.31 -10.42 0.70
CA PRO A 75 4.71 -10.30 1.05
C PRO A 75 5.33 -11.67 1.35
N ASN A 76 6.62 -11.84 1.01
CA ASN A 76 7.34 -13.07 1.28
C ASN A 76 7.49 -13.28 2.80
N PRO A 77 6.97 -14.39 3.38
CA PRO A 77 7.11 -14.64 4.81
C PRO A 77 8.56 -14.92 5.24
N ALA A 78 9.44 -15.30 4.30
CA ALA A 78 10.87 -15.47 4.56
C ALA A 78 11.66 -14.15 4.46
N GLY A 79 11.04 -13.07 3.96
CA GLY A 79 11.66 -11.76 3.87
C GLY A 79 11.94 -11.19 5.26
N LYS A 80 13.19 -10.79 5.52
CA LYS A 80 13.59 -10.24 6.82
C LYS A 80 13.72 -8.73 6.77
N VAL A 81 13.22 -8.09 7.82
CA VAL A 81 13.34 -6.65 8.06
C VAL A 81 13.77 -6.47 9.52
N SER A 82 14.81 -5.68 9.75
CA SER A 82 15.25 -5.32 11.10
C SER A 82 14.76 -3.92 11.46
N PHE A 83 14.39 -3.76 12.72
CA PHE A 83 13.88 -2.52 13.28
C PHE A 83 14.74 -2.12 14.47
N ARG A 84 15.23 -0.89 14.48
CA ARG A 84 15.91 -0.29 15.63
C ARG A 84 15.13 0.94 16.06
N LYS A 85 14.71 0.98 17.32
CA LYS A 85 14.08 2.17 17.88
C LYS A 85 15.10 3.32 17.95
N ARG A 86 14.71 4.52 17.52
CA ARG A 86 15.58 5.72 17.55
C ARG A 86 15.67 6.35 18.94
N THR A 87 14.63 6.16 19.75
CA THR A 87 14.45 6.76 21.08
C THR A 87 14.54 5.76 22.21
#